data_AF-A0A6L6XM25-F1
#
_entry.id   AF-A0A6L6XM25-F1
#
_cell.length_a   1.000
_cell.length_b   1.000
_cell.length_c   1.000
_cell.angle_alpha   90.00
_cell.angle_beta   90.00
_cell.angle_gamma   90.00
#
_symmetry.space_group_name_H-M   'P 1'
#
loop_
_entity.id
_entity.type
_entity.pdbx_description
1 polymer ?
#
loop_
_entity_poly.entity_id
_entity_poly.type
_entity_poly.pdbx_seq_one_letter_code
_entity_poly.pdbx_strand_id
1 'polypeptide(L)'
;MDDDEGPPPRNALRRAVVLALVIAATVACAPQSPDHSSWVDQADQSLEDVEGAVATVALLLRLEEQGKVPGKYQQVVAQDSETAVGATMARFGGEQPTPADDADYAKVTGAMSDASDVLAQTRIAIVRRDTAAYPGLLSELEEVHGDLERVRRGLR
;
A
#
# COMPACT_ATOMS: atom_id res chain seq x y z
N MET A 1 -52.63 -47.47 5.53
CA MET A 1 -52.50 -46.74 4.26
C MET A 1 -51.16 -46.07 4.38
N ASP A 2 -50.15 -46.89 4.15
CA ASP A 2 -48.76 -46.63 4.50
C ASP A 2 -48.13 -45.97 3.28
N ASP A 3 -47.96 -44.66 3.36
CA ASP A 3 -47.24 -43.90 2.34
C ASP A 3 -45.75 -44.21 2.48
N ASP A 4 -45.33 -45.20 1.69
CA ASP A 4 -43.95 -45.62 1.46
C ASP A 4 -43.18 -44.51 0.75
N GLU A 5 -42.60 -43.58 1.51
CA GLU A 5 -41.72 -42.53 0.99
C GLU A 5 -40.33 -43.15 0.72
N GLY A 6 -40.25 -43.88 -0.38
CA GLY A 6 -39.01 -44.50 -0.85
C GLY A 6 -37.89 -43.49 -1.05
N PRO A 7 -36.62 -43.87 -0.80
CA PRO A 7 -35.49 -42.94 -0.82
C PRO A 7 -35.35 -42.29 -2.21
N PRO A 8 -35.07 -40.98 -2.29
CA PRO A 8 -35.02 -40.28 -3.55
C PRO A 8 -33.97 -40.92 -4.47
N PRO A 9 -34.22 -40.99 -5.79
CA PRO A 9 -33.31 -41.59 -6.73
C PRO A 9 -31.94 -40.90 -6.62
N ARG A 10 -30.85 -41.68 -6.60
CA ARG A 10 -29.46 -41.21 -6.40
C ARG A 10 -29.06 -40.04 -7.34
N ASN A 11 -29.78 -39.89 -8.46
CA ASN A 11 -29.62 -38.82 -9.44
C ASN A 11 -30.21 -37.48 -9.00
N ALA A 12 -31.30 -37.47 -8.20
CA ALA A 12 -31.89 -36.26 -7.63
C ALA A 12 -30.98 -35.68 -6.54
N LEU A 13 -30.39 -36.54 -5.70
CA LEU A 13 -29.42 -36.13 -4.69
C LEU A 13 -28.15 -35.51 -5.32
N ARG A 14 -27.64 -36.13 -6.41
CA ARG A 14 -26.50 -35.59 -7.17
C ARG A 14 -26.81 -34.24 -7.81
N ARG A 15 -28.00 -34.07 -8.39
CA ARG A 15 -28.42 -32.79 -8.98
C ARG A 15 -28.56 -31.68 -7.95
N ALA A 16 -29.10 -31.99 -6.76
CA ALA A 16 -29.20 -31.04 -5.66
C ALA A 16 -27.82 -30.59 -5.15
N VAL A 17 -26.87 -31.54 -5.01
CA VAL A 17 -25.49 -31.23 -4.60
C VAL A 17 -24.75 -30.38 -5.63
N VAL A 18 -24.90 -30.70 -6.93
CA VAL A 18 -24.28 -29.90 -8.00
C VAL A 18 -24.87 -28.49 -8.04
N LEU A 19 -26.19 -28.35 -7.88
CA LEU A 19 -26.84 -27.04 -7.86
C LEU A 19 -26.40 -26.21 -6.63
N ALA A 20 -26.27 -26.83 -5.47
CA ALA A 20 -25.77 -26.18 -4.26
C ALA A 20 -24.30 -25.73 -4.41
N LEU A 21 -23.45 -26.54 -5.04
CA LEU A 21 -22.05 -26.19 -5.34
C LEU A 21 -21.95 -25.03 -6.34
N VAL A 22 -22.80 -25.00 -7.37
CA VAL A 22 -22.84 -23.90 -8.34
C VAL A 22 -23.32 -22.60 -7.69
N ILE A 23 -24.36 -22.65 -6.84
CA ILE A 23 -24.84 -21.48 -6.12
C ILE A 23 -23.76 -20.95 -5.16
N ALA A 24 -23.11 -21.84 -4.39
CA ALA A 24 -22.00 -21.46 -3.52
C ALA A 24 -20.82 -20.83 -4.29
N ALA A 25 -20.50 -21.35 -5.48
CA ALA A 25 -19.47 -20.78 -6.33
C ALA A 25 -19.84 -19.40 -6.89
N THR A 26 -21.13 -19.09 -7.08
CA THR A 26 -21.58 -17.78 -7.58
C THR A 26 -21.66 -16.70 -6.50
N VAL A 27 -21.91 -17.05 -5.23
CA VAL A 27 -21.91 -16.08 -4.12
C VAL A 27 -20.48 -15.68 -3.73
N ALA A 28 -19.49 -16.55 -3.97
CA ALA A 28 -18.07 -16.26 -3.73
C ALA A 28 -17.42 -15.35 -4.80
N CYS A 29 -18.14 -14.98 -5.86
CA CYS A 29 -17.68 -14.09 -6.93
C CYS A 29 -18.47 -12.77 -6.98
N ALA A 30 -19.17 -12.41 -5.89
CA ALA A 30 -19.65 -11.05 -5.75
C ALA A 30 -18.44 -10.15 -5.44
N PRO A 31 -18.12 -9.14 -6.27
CA PRO A 31 -17.12 -8.15 -5.89
C PRO A 31 -17.57 -7.54 -4.57
N GLN A 32 -16.72 -7.63 -3.55
CA GLN A 32 -16.99 -6.94 -2.28
C GLN A 32 -17.17 -5.47 -2.61
N SER A 33 -18.32 -4.90 -2.25
CA SER A 33 -18.53 -3.46 -2.34
C SER A 33 -17.43 -2.76 -1.54
N PRO A 34 -16.93 -1.58 -1.99
CA PRO A 34 -16.01 -0.78 -1.20
C PRO A 34 -16.56 -0.61 0.22
N ASP A 35 -15.86 -1.18 1.19
CA ASP A 35 -16.20 -1.07 2.59
C ASP A 35 -15.23 -0.08 3.22
N HIS A 36 -15.78 0.95 3.87
CA HIS A 36 -15.02 2.06 4.43
C HIS A 36 -13.88 1.58 5.35
N SER A 37 -14.15 0.66 6.28
CA SER A 37 -13.10 0.11 7.16
C SER A 37 -11.99 -0.57 6.39
N SER A 38 -12.33 -1.33 5.34
CA SER A 38 -11.31 -2.00 4.52
C SER A 38 -10.46 -1.04 3.71
N TRP A 39 -11.00 0.12 3.31
CA TRP A 39 -10.24 1.16 2.61
C TRP A 39 -9.33 1.92 3.57
N VAL A 40 -9.83 2.30 4.75
CA VAL A 40 -9.05 3.00 5.78
C VAL A 40 -7.86 2.16 6.24
N ASP A 41 -8.05 0.87 6.50
CA ASP A 41 -6.97 -0.05 6.88
C ASP A 41 -5.89 -0.13 5.80
N GLN A 42 -6.30 -0.14 4.53
CA GLN A 42 -5.35 -0.13 3.39
C GLN A 42 -4.62 1.20 3.26
N ALA A 43 -5.28 2.33 3.54
CA ALA A 43 -4.66 3.63 3.56
C ALA A 43 -3.62 3.75 4.68
N ASP A 44 -3.95 3.30 5.90
CA ASP A 44 -3.03 3.28 7.04
C ASP A 44 -1.78 2.43 6.74
N GLN A 45 -1.97 1.21 6.24
CA GLN A 45 -0.86 0.34 5.85
C GLN A 45 0.00 0.96 4.74
N SER A 46 -0.63 1.56 3.73
CA SER A 46 0.10 2.17 2.61
C SER A 46 0.95 3.36 3.07
N LEU A 47 0.41 4.18 3.98
CA LEU A 47 1.16 5.28 4.59
C LEU A 47 2.32 4.76 5.45
N GLU A 48 2.10 3.71 6.26
CA GLU A 48 3.16 3.10 7.08
C GLU A 48 4.30 2.53 6.21
N ASP A 49 3.96 1.87 5.10
CA ASP A 49 4.96 1.33 4.16
C ASP A 49 5.82 2.45 3.54
N VAL A 50 5.19 3.55 3.10
CA VAL A 50 5.90 4.72 2.55
C VAL A 50 6.71 5.42 3.63
N GLU A 51 6.15 5.60 4.83
CA GLU A 51 6.81 6.18 6.00
C GLU A 51 8.11 5.43 6.33
N GLY A 52 8.07 4.10 6.32
CA GLY A 52 9.24 3.24 6.56
C GLY A 52 10.32 3.36 5.48
N ALA A 53 9.92 3.48 4.21
CA ALA A 53 10.84 3.71 3.10
C ALA A 53 11.54 5.08 3.20
N VAL A 54 10.79 6.14 3.49
CA VAL A 54 11.33 7.49 3.73
C VAL A 54 12.30 7.49 4.90
N ALA A 55 11.92 6.89 6.04
CA ALA A 55 12.78 6.80 7.22
C ALA A 55 14.07 6.03 6.93
N THR A 56 14.02 4.99 6.11
CA THR A 56 15.19 4.22 5.68
C THR A 56 16.17 5.10 4.89
N VAL A 57 15.68 5.91 3.95
CA VAL A 57 16.54 6.79 3.16
C VAL A 57 17.06 7.98 3.98
N ALA A 58 16.27 8.53 4.90
CA ALA A 58 16.75 9.54 5.84
C ALA A 58 17.91 8.99 6.71
N LEU A 59 17.77 7.77 7.23
CA LEU A 59 18.83 7.09 7.98
C LEU A 59 20.08 6.86 7.10
N LEU A 60 19.88 6.48 5.84
CA LEU A 60 20.97 6.31 4.88
C LEU A 60 21.80 7.59 4.71
N LEU A 61 21.15 8.75 4.50
CA LEU A 61 21.83 10.04 4.38
C LEU A 61 22.58 10.42 5.66
N ARG A 62 21.98 10.22 6.83
CA ARG A 62 22.64 10.46 8.13
C ARG A 62 23.89 9.60 8.33
N LEU A 63 23.85 8.33 7.89
CA LEU A 63 25.00 7.44 7.97
C LEU A 63 26.07 7.82 6.94
N GLU A 64 25.68 8.35 5.80
CA GLU A 64 26.60 8.80 4.77
C GLU A 64 27.38 10.05 5.19
N GLU A 65 26.75 11.00 5.88
CA GLU A 65 27.45 12.14 6.49
C GLU A 65 28.55 11.69 7.46
N GLN A 66 28.41 10.51 8.06
CA GLN A 66 29.38 9.92 8.97
C GLN A 66 30.43 9.06 8.24
N GLY A 67 30.39 8.98 6.91
CA GLY A 67 31.27 8.13 6.09
C GLY A 67 31.10 6.63 6.36
N LYS A 68 29.92 6.20 6.86
CA LYS A 68 29.66 4.82 7.28
C LYS A 68 29.04 3.96 6.18
N VAL A 69 28.81 4.51 5.00
CA VAL A 69 28.05 3.83 3.94
C VAL A 69 28.83 3.82 2.63
N PRO A 70 29.10 2.65 2.03
CA PRO A 70 29.69 2.59 0.70
C PRO A 70 28.74 3.15 -0.37
N GLY A 71 29.26 3.94 -1.32
CA GLY A 71 28.44 4.60 -2.36
C GLY A 71 27.51 3.67 -3.17
N LYS A 72 27.95 2.44 -3.48
CA LYS A 72 27.09 1.47 -4.18
C LYS A 72 25.91 1.00 -3.32
N TYR A 73 26.10 0.87 -2.02
CA TYR A 73 25.03 0.51 -1.10
C TYR A 73 23.99 1.63 -1.02
N GLN A 74 24.41 2.90 -1.01
CA GLN A 74 23.49 4.04 -1.03
C GLN A 74 22.57 4.02 -2.25
N GLN A 75 23.14 3.78 -3.43
CA GLN A 75 22.38 3.74 -4.68
C GLN A 75 21.32 2.63 -4.67
N VAL A 76 21.68 1.44 -4.18
CA VAL A 76 20.75 0.30 -4.09
C VAL A 76 19.63 0.60 -3.12
N VAL A 77 19.94 1.04 -1.90
CA VAL A 77 18.92 1.34 -0.89
C VAL A 77 17.96 2.43 -1.37
N ALA A 78 18.47 3.54 -1.91
CA ALA A 78 17.62 4.61 -2.41
C ALA A 78 16.71 4.15 -3.57
N GLN A 79 17.25 3.36 -4.50
CA GLN A 79 16.47 2.81 -5.61
C GLN A 79 15.41 1.81 -5.15
N ASP A 80 15.75 0.91 -4.23
CA ASP A 80 14.83 -0.09 -3.70
C ASP A 80 13.70 0.57 -2.91
N SER A 81 14.00 1.57 -2.08
CA SER A 81 13.00 2.37 -1.37
C SER A 81 12.05 3.11 -2.31
N GLU A 82 12.57 3.80 -3.34
CA GLU A 82 11.73 4.48 -4.34
C GLU A 82 10.86 3.49 -5.13
N THR A 83 11.41 2.33 -5.48
CA THR A 83 10.67 1.27 -6.18
C THR A 83 9.54 0.72 -5.30
N ALA A 84 9.81 0.50 -4.02
CA ALA A 84 8.82 0.04 -3.06
C ALA A 84 7.68 1.06 -2.90
N VAL A 85 7.99 2.34 -2.74
CA VAL A 85 6.98 3.41 -2.68
C VAL A 85 6.15 3.47 -3.95
N GLY A 86 6.77 3.40 -5.13
CA GLY A 86 6.05 3.37 -6.40
C GLY A 86 5.08 2.18 -6.50
N ALA A 87 5.48 1.01 -6.00
CA ALA A 87 4.62 -0.18 -5.96
C ALA A 87 3.44 -0.01 -4.98
N THR A 88 3.69 0.54 -3.79
CA THR A 88 2.64 0.85 -2.80
C THR A 88 1.63 1.84 -3.36
N MET A 89 2.09 2.94 -3.98
CA MET A 89 1.24 3.94 -4.60
C MET A 89 0.41 3.36 -5.75
N ALA A 90 1.02 2.55 -6.62
CA ALA A 90 0.31 1.91 -7.72
C ALA A 90 -0.79 0.95 -7.23
N ARG A 91 -0.51 0.22 -6.14
CA ARG A 91 -1.49 -0.66 -5.49
C ARG A 91 -2.62 0.15 -4.89
N PHE A 92 -2.32 1.12 -4.01
CA PHE A 92 -3.33 1.92 -3.32
C PHE A 92 -4.16 2.76 -4.30
N GLY A 93 -3.55 3.32 -5.34
CA GLY A 93 -4.24 4.10 -6.36
C GLY A 93 -5.31 3.30 -7.13
N GLY A 94 -5.21 1.97 -7.14
CA GLY A 94 -6.24 1.09 -7.71
C GLY A 94 -7.46 0.90 -6.79
N GLU A 95 -7.31 1.13 -5.49
CA GLU A 95 -8.39 1.01 -4.51
C GLU A 95 -9.32 2.23 -4.57
N GLN A 96 -10.62 1.98 -4.74
CA GLN A 96 -11.60 3.04 -4.86
C GLN A 96 -12.20 3.38 -3.48
N PRO A 97 -12.10 4.63 -3.01
CA PRO A 97 -12.76 5.06 -1.78
C PRO A 97 -14.29 5.07 -1.94
N THR A 98 -15.02 5.11 -0.83
CA THR A 98 -16.42 5.55 -0.87
C THR A 98 -16.47 7.07 -1.01
N PRO A 99 -17.56 7.69 -1.50
CA PRO A 99 -17.65 9.15 -1.61
C PRO A 99 -17.45 9.93 -0.29
N ALA A 100 -17.65 9.26 0.86
CA ALA A 100 -17.36 9.87 2.17
C ALA A 100 -15.86 10.08 2.41
N ASP A 101 -15.02 9.28 1.73
CA ASP A 101 -13.58 9.17 1.94
C ASP A 101 -12.76 9.89 0.86
N ASP A 102 -13.40 10.49 -0.17
CA ASP A 102 -12.71 11.18 -1.28
C ASP A 102 -11.69 12.23 -0.80
N ALA A 103 -12.04 12.95 0.27
CA ALA A 103 -11.16 13.96 0.86
C ALA A 103 -9.93 13.35 1.53
N ASP A 104 -10.08 12.19 2.17
CA ASP A 104 -8.97 11.48 2.79
C ASP A 104 -8.13 10.76 1.74
N TYR A 105 -8.75 10.21 0.69
CA TYR A 105 -8.04 9.68 -0.47
C TYR A 105 -7.11 10.73 -1.09
N ALA A 106 -7.59 11.95 -1.29
CA ALA A 106 -6.76 13.05 -1.81
C ALA A 106 -5.58 13.39 -0.89
N LYS A 107 -5.76 13.35 0.44
CA LYS A 107 -4.68 13.59 1.40
C LYS A 107 -3.65 12.46 1.39
N VAL A 108 -4.11 11.21 1.39
CA VAL A 108 -3.26 10.02 1.39
C VAL A 108 -2.42 9.97 0.12
N THR A 109 -3.06 10.10 -1.05
CA THR A 109 -2.35 10.11 -2.33
C THR A 109 -1.42 11.30 -2.49
N GLY A 110 -1.81 12.49 -2.02
CA GLY A 110 -0.96 13.68 -1.99
C GLY A 110 0.32 13.45 -1.17
N ALA A 111 0.18 13.05 0.09
CA ALA A 111 1.33 12.83 0.98
C ALA A 111 2.29 11.74 0.46
N MET A 112 1.77 10.65 -0.11
CA MET A 112 2.61 9.63 -0.73
C MET A 112 3.33 10.14 -1.99
N SER A 113 2.67 10.99 -2.78
CA SER A 113 3.28 11.62 -3.95
C SER A 113 4.43 12.55 -3.55
N ASP A 114 4.23 13.41 -2.54
CA ASP A 114 5.27 14.30 -2.03
C ASP A 114 6.49 13.50 -1.54
N ALA A 115 6.25 12.41 -0.80
CA ALA A 115 7.30 11.50 -0.36
C ALA A 115 8.03 10.82 -1.53
N SER A 116 7.31 10.38 -2.56
CA SER A 116 7.89 9.80 -3.77
C SER A 116 8.79 10.79 -4.51
N ASP A 117 8.39 12.05 -4.61
CA ASP A 117 9.16 13.10 -5.26
C ASP A 117 10.48 13.38 -4.51
N VAL A 118 10.44 13.49 -3.18
CA VAL A 118 11.65 13.69 -2.36
C VAL A 118 12.59 12.48 -2.45
N LEU A 119 12.05 11.25 -2.46
CA LEU A 119 12.84 10.03 -2.66
C LEU A 119 13.53 10.02 -4.04
N ALA A 120 12.81 10.37 -5.11
CA ALA A 120 13.36 10.44 -6.45
C ALA A 120 14.49 11.48 -6.55
N GLN A 121 14.29 12.66 -5.95
CA GLN A 121 15.33 13.69 -5.85
C GLN A 121 16.55 13.19 -5.07
N THR A 122 16.32 12.48 -3.96
CA THR A 122 17.39 11.88 -3.15
C THR A 122 18.20 10.85 -3.93
N ARG A 123 17.53 9.93 -4.64
CA ARG A 123 18.21 8.96 -5.51
C ARG A 123 19.04 9.68 -6.58
N ILE A 124 18.50 10.72 -7.21
CA ILE A 124 19.20 11.51 -8.23
C ILE A 124 20.48 12.14 -7.65
N ALA A 125 20.40 12.75 -6.46
CA ALA A 125 21.56 13.34 -5.78
C ALA A 125 22.62 12.27 -5.46
N ILE A 126 22.21 11.11 -4.95
CA ILE A 126 23.10 9.96 -4.65
C ILE A 126 23.81 9.46 -5.91
N VAL A 127 23.08 9.28 -7.01
CA VAL A 127 23.66 8.84 -8.30
C VAL A 127 24.65 9.86 -8.85
N ARG A 128 24.35 11.16 -8.70
CA ARG A 128 25.22 12.26 -9.14
C ARG A 128 26.36 12.57 -8.16
N ARG A 129 26.37 11.97 -6.97
CA ARG A 129 27.28 12.28 -5.86
C ARG A 129 27.23 13.76 -5.46
N ASP A 130 26.03 14.34 -5.50
CA ASP A 130 25.79 15.73 -5.11
C ASP A 130 25.62 15.83 -3.59
N THR A 131 26.74 15.64 -2.86
CA THR A 131 26.73 15.60 -1.40
C THR A 131 26.37 16.96 -0.78
N ALA A 132 26.47 18.04 -1.53
CA ALA A 132 26.05 19.37 -1.08
C ALA A 132 24.52 19.47 -0.92
N ALA A 133 23.75 18.66 -1.64
CA ALA A 133 22.29 18.61 -1.54
C ALA A 133 21.78 17.78 -0.35
N TYR A 134 22.60 16.89 0.21
CA TYR A 134 22.13 15.90 1.19
C TYR A 134 21.50 16.49 2.46
N PRO A 135 22.04 17.57 3.07
CA PRO A 135 21.42 18.13 4.27
C PRO A 135 20.01 18.70 4.02
N GLY A 136 19.80 19.29 2.84
CA GLY A 136 18.48 19.78 2.41
C GLY A 136 17.50 18.63 2.20
N LEU A 137 17.94 17.62 1.43
CA LEU A 137 17.12 16.43 1.16
C LEU A 137 16.82 15.62 2.42
N LEU A 138 17.73 15.57 3.40
CA LEU A 138 17.46 14.96 4.70
C LEU A 138 16.36 15.71 5.46
N SER A 139 16.39 17.05 5.43
CA SER A 139 15.36 17.87 6.06
C SER A 139 13.99 17.67 5.40
N GLU A 140 13.96 17.62 4.06
CA GLU A 140 12.74 17.34 3.28
C GLU A 140 12.21 15.93 3.56
N LEU A 141 13.07 14.91 3.66
CA LEU A 141 12.67 13.54 4.03
C LEU A 141 12.03 13.49 5.43
N GLU A 142 12.58 14.23 6.40
CA GLU A 142 12.03 14.32 7.75
C GLU A 142 10.69 15.06 7.78
N GLU A 143 10.52 16.09 6.94
CA GLU A 143 9.26 16.82 6.78
C GLU A 143 8.16 15.93 6.19
N VAL A 144 8.42 15.27 5.06
CA VAL A 144 7.43 14.37 4.44
C VAL A 144 7.14 13.15 5.30
N HIS A 145 8.11 12.64 6.06
CA HIS A 145 7.86 11.60 7.07
C HIS A 145 6.85 12.08 8.14
N GLY A 146 7.03 13.29 8.66
CA GLY A 146 6.11 13.89 9.63
C GLY A 146 4.72 14.18 9.05
N ASP A 147 4.63 14.53 7.78
CA ASP A 147 3.35 14.75 7.09
C ASP A 147 2.61 13.42 6.82
N LEU A 148 3.31 12.37 6.40
CA LEU A 148 2.76 11.01 6.27
C LEU A 148 2.17 10.55 7.61
N GLU A 149 2.92 10.67 8.70
CA GLU A 149 2.47 10.29 10.03
C GLU A 149 1.23 11.11 10.46
N ARG A 150 1.20 12.42 10.15
CA ARG A 150 0.07 13.30 10.46
C ARG A 150 -1.19 12.89 9.69
N VAL A 151 -1.06 12.59 8.40
CA VAL A 151 -2.17 12.10 7.57
C VAL A 151 -2.68 10.77 8.12
N ARG A 152 -1.76 9.84 8.42
CA ARG A 152 -2.07 8.51 8.94
C ARG A 152 -2.87 8.55 10.24
N ARG A 153 -2.41 9.33 11.23
CA ARG A 153 -3.13 9.54 12.50
C ARG A 153 -4.47 10.27 12.33
N GLY A 154 -4.67 10.94 11.19
CA GLY A 154 -5.87 11.70 10.88
C GLY A 154 -6.97 10.91 10.17
N LEU A 155 -6.67 9.70 9.69
CA LEU A 155 -7.65 8.80 9.10
C LEU A 155 -8.73 8.42 10.12
N ARG A 156 -9.99 8.38 9.68
CA ARG A 156 -11.16 8.09 10.52
C ARG A 156 -12.11 7.15 9.82
#